data_AF-A0A972VFF8-F1
#
_entry.id   AF-A0A972VFF8-F1
#
_cell.length_a   1.000
_cell.length_b   1.000
_cell.length_c   1.000
_cell.angle_alpha   90.00
_cell.angle_beta   90.00
_cell.angle_gamma   90.00
#
_symmetry.space_group_name_H-M   'P 1'
#
loop_
_entity.id
_entity.type
_entity.pdbx_description
1 polymer ?
#
loop_
_entity_poly.entity_id
_entity_poly.type
_entity_poly.pdbx_seq_one_letter_code
_entity_poly.pdbx_strand_id
1 'polypeptide(L)'
;MMDWVSQIVVWVNVVANALGALLLRPIAFLPGWLSNTLVSIVTGTALLFVFKYASNQQAIAKTKNGIKANLLAIKLFKDSVRVALRAEIHIIKGSLCLIFHSLRPMSVMLVPVSLLLAQMGLWYQHRPLLLEEDTVVTL
;
A
#
# COMPACT_ATOMS: atom_id res chain seq x y z
N MET A 1 -2.28 6.90 -31.94
CA MET A 1 -3.08 6.66 -30.70
C MET A 1 -2.22 6.12 -29.54
N MET A 2 -0.95 5.73 -29.77
CA MET A 2 -0.01 5.30 -28.73
C MET A 2 0.86 6.45 -28.16
N ASP A 3 0.84 7.62 -28.79
CA ASP A 3 1.74 8.75 -28.47
C ASP A 3 1.36 9.49 -27.17
N TRP A 4 0.06 9.52 -26.83
CA TRP A 4 -0.41 10.21 -25.64
C TRP A 4 -0.18 9.38 -24.37
N VAL A 5 -0.32 8.05 -24.44
CA VAL A 5 -0.02 7.15 -23.32
C VAL A 5 1.47 7.17 -23.01
N SER A 6 2.31 7.11 -24.04
CA SER A 6 3.77 7.20 -23.86
C SER A 6 4.17 8.55 -23.29
N GLN A 7 3.56 9.66 -23.73
CA GLN A 7 3.79 10.98 -23.14
C GLN A 7 3.42 11.04 -21.66
N ILE A 8 2.28 10.48 -21.25
CA ILE A 8 1.90 10.42 -19.83
C ILE A 8 2.92 9.63 -19.02
N VAL A 9 3.34 8.46 -19.51
CA VAL A 9 4.34 7.63 -18.83
C VAL A 9 5.67 8.37 -18.69
N VAL A 10 6.12 9.07 -19.73
CA VAL A 10 7.34 9.88 -19.69
C VAL A 10 7.22 10.99 -18.65
N TRP A 11 6.11 11.73 -18.64
CA TRP A 11 5.89 12.79 -17.65
C TRP A 11 5.88 12.26 -16.21
N VAL A 12 5.17 11.16 -15.96
CA VAL A 12 5.15 10.50 -14.65
C VAL A 12 6.57 10.08 -14.25
N ASN A 13 7.34 9.50 -15.17
CA ASN A 13 8.70 9.07 -14.91
C ASN A 13 9.63 10.26 -14.60
N VAL A 14 9.54 11.35 -15.35
CA VAL A 14 10.33 12.57 -15.12
C VAL A 14 10.04 13.15 -13.74
N VAL A 15 8.76 13.27 -13.37
CA VAL A 15 8.36 13.77 -12.05
C VAL A 15 8.85 12.83 -10.94
N ALA A 16 8.70 11.52 -11.13
CA ALA A 16 9.17 10.52 -10.17
C ALA A 16 10.68 10.61 -9.93
N ASN A 17 11.46 10.75 -11.00
CA ASN A 17 12.92 10.89 -10.91
C ASN A 17 13.33 12.21 -10.25
N ALA A 18 12.63 13.32 -10.56
CA ALA A 18 12.91 14.60 -9.93
C ALA A 18 12.63 14.56 -8.42
N LEU A 19 11.49 13.98 -8.02
CA LEU A 19 11.13 13.80 -6.62
C LEU A 19 12.09 12.85 -5.90
N GLY A 20 12.43 11.72 -6.54
CA GLY A 20 13.40 10.75 -6.03
C GLY A 20 14.76 11.40 -5.80
N ALA A 21 15.26 12.16 -6.78
CA ALA A 21 16.51 12.89 -6.64
C ALA A 21 16.46 13.95 -5.53
N LEU A 22 15.36 14.69 -5.38
CA LEU A 22 15.24 15.69 -4.31
C LEU A 22 15.19 15.05 -2.92
N LEU A 23 14.42 13.97 -2.76
CA LEU A 23 14.16 13.33 -1.48
C LEU A 23 15.30 12.39 -1.03
N LEU A 24 15.91 11.65 -1.96
CA LEU A 24 16.92 10.64 -1.65
C LEU A 24 18.34 11.21 -1.61
N ARG A 25 18.65 12.27 -2.35
CA ARG A 25 19.99 12.90 -2.37
C ARG A 25 20.53 13.31 -0.99
N PRO A 26 19.76 13.92 -0.07
CA PRO A 26 20.28 14.22 1.27
C PRO A 26 20.47 12.96 2.13
N ILE A 27 19.68 11.91 1.88
CA ILE A 27 19.69 10.66 2.63
C ILE A 27 20.75 9.68 2.08
N ALA A 28 21.22 9.89 0.84
CA ALA A 28 22.21 9.05 0.16
C ALA A 28 23.59 9.03 0.83
N PHE A 29 23.88 10.02 1.68
CA PHE A 29 25.11 10.04 2.50
C PHE A 29 25.06 9.08 3.70
N LEU A 30 23.89 8.54 4.02
CA LEU A 30 23.71 7.59 5.11
C LEU A 30 23.95 6.15 4.64
N PRO A 31 24.33 5.23 5.55
CA PRO A 31 24.39 3.81 5.24
C PRO A 31 23.06 3.29 4.68
N GLY A 32 23.11 2.43 3.66
CA GLY A 32 21.92 1.99 2.91
C GLY A 32 20.78 1.40 3.77
N TRP A 33 21.10 0.77 4.90
CA TRP A 33 20.09 0.22 5.82
C TRP A 33 19.32 1.34 6.55
N LEU A 34 19.99 2.43 6.91
CA LEU A 34 19.40 3.55 7.62
C LEU A 34 18.57 4.42 6.67
N SER A 35 19.10 4.69 5.48
CA SER A 35 18.38 5.44 4.44
C SER A 35 17.10 4.72 4.03
N ASN A 36 17.16 3.40 3.82
CA ASN A 36 15.99 2.60 3.45
C ASN A 36 14.94 2.51 4.57
N THR A 37 15.37 2.48 5.84
CA THR A 37 14.47 2.49 6.99
C THR A 37 13.72 3.82 7.10
N LEU A 38 14.42 4.95 6.94
CA LEU A 38 13.79 6.27 6.94
C LEU A 38 12.78 6.42 5.79
N VAL A 39 13.15 5.99 4.59
CA VAL A 39 12.23 5.98 3.44
C VAL A 39 11.00 5.12 3.73
N SER A 40 11.17 3.95 4.35
CA SER A 40 10.07 3.07 4.72
C SER A 40 9.11 3.70 5.72
N ILE A 41 9.62 4.41 6.74
CA ILE A 41 8.78 5.11 7.73
C ILE A 41 7.96 6.22 7.07
N VAL A 42 8.62 7.08 6.27
CA VAL A 42 7.96 8.20 5.58
C VAL A 42 6.91 7.67 4.61
N THR A 43 7.28 6.67 3.81
CA THR A 43 6.39 6.04 2.83
C THR A 43 5.21 5.36 3.51
N GLY A 44 5.46 4.55 4.54
CA GLY A 44 4.41 3.87 5.30
C GLY A 44 3.40 4.87 5.88
N THR A 45 3.90 5.97 6.44
CA THR A 45 3.04 7.05 6.97
C THR A 45 2.22 7.70 5.86
N ALA A 46 2.84 8.07 4.74
CA ALA A 46 2.14 8.65 3.59
C ALA A 46 1.07 7.71 3.02
N LEU A 47 1.39 6.41 2.91
CA LEU A 47 0.48 5.38 2.45
C LEU A 47 -0.72 5.19 3.39
N LEU A 48 -0.53 5.30 4.70
CA LEU A 48 -1.64 5.30 5.66
C LEU A 48 -2.56 6.52 5.48
N PHE A 49 -2.00 7.70 5.18
CA PHE A 49 -2.80 8.87 4.83
C PHE A 49 -3.61 8.65 3.55
N VAL A 50 -2.99 8.12 2.49
CA VAL A 50 -3.68 7.79 1.23
C VAL A 50 -4.80 6.78 1.49
N PHE A 51 -4.53 5.72 2.26
CA PHE A 51 -5.54 4.73 2.62
C PHE A 51 -6.71 5.38 3.37
N LYS A 52 -6.43 6.29 4.31
CA LYS A 52 -7.45 7.01 5.07
C LYS A 52 -8.39 7.81 4.16
N TYR A 53 -7.87 8.48 3.14
CA TYR A 53 -8.67 9.29 2.21
C TYR A 53 -9.40 8.46 1.15
N ALA A 54 -8.76 7.40 0.64
CA ALA A 54 -9.36 6.55 -0.39
C ALA A 54 -10.44 5.61 0.16
N SER A 55 -10.40 5.31 1.46
CA SER A 55 -11.34 4.43 2.14
C SER A 55 -12.57 5.20 2.67
N ASN A 56 -13.78 4.73 2.34
CA ASN A 56 -15.01 5.28 2.91
C ASN A 56 -15.21 4.78 4.36
N GLN A 57 -14.72 5.56 5.31
CA GLN A 57 -14.69 5.19 6.72
C GLN A 57 -16.09 5.02 7.34
N GLN A 58 -17.10 5.72 6.84
CA GLN A 58 -18.47 5.61 7.34
C GLN A 58 -19.07 4.23 7.07
N ALA A 59 -18.87 3.71 5.86
CA ALA A 59 -19.33 2.36 5.51
C ALA A 59 -18.62 1.29 6.34
N ILE A 60 -17.30 1.41 6.55
CA ILE A 60 -16.54 0.50 7.43
C ILE A 60 -17.09 0.54 8.86
N ALA A 61 -17.31 1.73 9.42
CA ALA A 61 -17.82 1.88 10.78
C ALA A 61 -19.20 1.25 10.94
N LYS A 62 -20.09 1.46 9.96
CA LYS A 62 -21.43 0.85 9.94
C LYS A 62 -21.35 -0.69 9.92
N THR A 63 -20.53 -1.25 9.04
CA THR A 63 -20.35 -2.71 8.95
C THR A 63 -19.75 -3.30 10.23
N LYS A 64 -18.76 -2.63 10.82
CA LYS A 64 -18.15 -3.04 12.10
C LYS A 64 -19.17 -3.02 13.25
N ASN A 65 -20.04 -2.02 13.30
CA ASN A 65 -21.12 -1.96 14.30
C ASN A 65 -22.14 -3.09 14.10
N GLY A 66 -22.47 -3.41 12.84
CA GLY A 66 -23.31 -4.57 12.51
C GLY A 66 -22.70 -5.90 12.97
N ILE A 67 -21.39 -6.10 12.77
CA ILE A 67 -20.67 -7.29 13.27
C ILE A 67 -20.76 -7.36 14.80
N LYS A 68 -20.50 -6.26 15.51
CA LYS A 68 -20.60 -6.20 16.97
C LYS A 68 -22.01 -6.54 17.48
N ALA A 69 -23.04 -6.02 16.82
CA ALA A 69 -24.44 -6.32 17.18
C ALA A 69 -24.76 -7.81 17.02
N ASN A 70 -24.31 -8.44 15.93
CA ASN A 70 -24.49 -9.87 15.70
C ASN A 70 -23.72 -10.73 16.72
N LEU A 71 -22.51 -10.32 17.11
CA LEU A 71 -21.77 -10.98 18.21
C LEU A 71 -22.52 -10.91 19.55
N LEU A 72 -23.18 -9.78 19.81
CA LEU A 72 -24.03 -9.59 21.00
C LEU A 72 -25.28 -10.48 20.94
N ALA A 73 -25.90 -10.60 19.76
CA ALA A 73 -27.04 -11.49 19.55
C ALA A 73 -26.68 -12.96 19.81
N ILE A 74 -25.51 -13.43 19.36
CA ILE A 74 -25.02 -14.79 19.65
C ILE A 74 -24.86 -15.00 21.17
N LYS A 75 -24.34 -13.99 21.89
CA LYS A 75 -24.19 -14.06 23.35
C LYS A 75 -25.53 -14.07 24.09
N LEU A 76 -26.55 -13.39 23.57
CA LEU A 76 -27.87 -13.28 24.18
C LEU A 76 -28.78 -14.48 23.90
N PHE A 77 -28.68 -15.07 22.69
CA PHE A 77 -29.55 -16.13 22.20
C PHE A 77 -28.85 -17.49 22.07
N LYS A 78 -28.08 -17.87 23.09
CA LYS A 78 -27.24 -19.09 23.10
C LYS A 78 -28.03 -20.37 22.82
N ASP A 79 -29.28 -20.45 23.28
CA ASP A 79 -30.08 -21.68 23.20
C ASP A 79 -30.81 -21.84 21.84
N SER A 80 -30.67 -20.87 20.94
CA SER A 80 -31.33 -20.90 19.64
C SER A 80 -30.31 -21.01 18.50
N VAL A 81 -30.04 -22.26 18.08
CA VAL A 81 -29.11 -22.60 17.00
C VAL A 81 -29.41 -21.83 15.71
N ARG A 82 -30.70 -21.60 15.41
CA ARG A 82 -31.14 -20.87 14.21
C ARG A 82 -30.75 -19.39 14.21
N VAL A 83 -30.75 -18.74 15.38
CA VAL A 83 -30.38 -17.33 15.54
C VAL A 83 -28.87 -17.19 15.51
N ALA A 84 -28.14 -18.10 16.15
CA ALA A 84 -26.68 -18.16 16.12
C ALA A 84 -26.16 -18.31 14.68
N LEU A 85 -26.68 -19.29 13.92
CA LEU A 85 -26.27 -19.52 12.53
C LEU A 85 -26.55 -18.30 11.63
N ARG A 86 -27.71 -17.66 11.81
CA ARG A 86 -28.04 -16.44 11.06
C ARG A 86 -27.09 -15.29 11.40
N ALA A 87 -26.74 -15.11 12.68
CA ALA A 87 -25.81 -14.08 13.11
C ALA A 87 -24.39 -14.33 12.56
N GLU A 88 -23.91 -15.57 12.52
CA GLU A 88 -22.63 -15.93 11.90
C GLU A 88 -22.60 -15.59 10.40
N ILE A 89 -23.66 -15.91 9.65
CA ILE A 89 -23.76 -15.53 8.22
C ILE A 89 -23.69 -14.02 8.04
N HIS A 90 -24.33 -13.24 8.92
CA HIS A 90 -24.26 -11.77 8.87
C HIS A 90 -22.86 -11.25 9.21
N ILE A 91 -22.15 -11.89 10.15
CA ILE A 91 -20.76 -11.56 10.46
C ILE A 91 -19.86 -11.85 9.26
N ILE A 92 -19.98 -13.03 8.63
CA ILE A 92 -19.21 -13.41 7.44
C ILE A 92 -19.46 -12.43 6.29
N LYS A 93 -20.74 -12.11 6.01
CA LYS A 93 -21.09 -11.12 4.99
C LYS A 93 -20.54 -9.73 5.31
N GLY A 94 -20.55 -9.34 6.59
CA GLY A 94 -19.93 -8.10 7.06
C GLY A 94 -18.42 -8.09 6.81
N SER A 95 -17.72 -9.18 7.14
CA SER A 95 -16.28 -9.33 6.88
C SER A 95 -15.95 -9.27 5.39
N LEU A 96 -16.75 -9.92 4.54
CA LEU A 96 -16.60 -9.82 3.08
C LEU A 96 -16.78 -8.38 2.59
N CYS A 97 -17.80 -7.67 3.08
CA CYS A 97 -18.01 -6.27 2.74
C CYS A 97 -16.82 -5.39 3.16
N LEU A 98 -16.21 -5.65 4.31
CA LEU A 98 -14.98 -4.95 4.73
C LEU A 98 -13.81 -5.21 3.77
N ILE A 99 -13.63 -6.45 3.30
CA ILE A 99 -12.60 -6.79 2.31
C ILE A 99 -12.85 -6.02 1.00
N PHE A 100 -14.08 -6.03 0.49
CA PHE A 100 -14.42 -5.24 -0.71
C PHE A 100 -14.16 -3.75 -0.52
N HIS A 101 -14.39 -3.24 0.70
CA HIS A 101 -14.12 -1.85 1.01
C HIS A 101 -12.62 -1.52 1.06
N SER A 102 -11.76 -2.50 1.41
CA SER A 102 -10.31 -2.34 1.36
C SER A 102 -9.72 -2.48 -0.05
N LEU A 103 -10.43 -3.12 -0.99
CA LEU A 103 -9.96 -3.21 -2.38
C LEU A 103 -9.80 -1.83 -3.03
N ARG A 104 -10.75 -0.91 -2.81
CA ARG A 104 -10.69 0.45 -3.37
C ARG A 104 -9.40 1.21 -2.99
N PRO A 105 -9.04 1.39 -1.71
CA PRO A 105 -7.81 2.05 -1.34
C PRO A 105 -6.57 1.25 -1.80
N MET A 106 -6.60 -0.09 -1.78
CA MET A 106 -5.51 -0.91 -2.30
C MET A 106 -5.22 -0.64 -3.78
N SER A 107 -6.26 -0.55 -4.62
CA SER A 107 -6.10 -0.22 -6.05
C SER A 107 -5.51 1.18 -6.24
N VAL A 108 -5.91 2.16 -5.42
CA VAL A 108 -5.34 3.51 -5.47
C VAL A 108 -3.87 3.52 -5.05
N MET A 109 -3.51 2.75 -4.02
CA MET A 109 -2.14 2.64 -3.51
C MET A 109 -1.20 1.87 -4.44
N LEU A 110 -1.73 1.04 -5.34
CA LEU A 110 -0.93 0.29 -6.30
C LEU A 110 -0.03 1.22 -7.12
N VAL A 111 -0.58 2.33 -7.61
CA VAL A 111 0.15 3.31 -8.44
C VAL A 111 1.37 3.90 -7.72
N PRO A 112 1.24 4.56 -6.55
CA PRO A 112 2.39 5.12 -5.86
C PRO A 112 3.38 4.05 -5.36
N VAL A 113 2.90 2.86 -4.97
CA VAL A 113 3.79 1.77 -4.52
C VAL A 113 4.63 1.25 -5.68
N SER A 114 4.05 1.01 -6.86
CA SER A 114 4.79 0.59 -8.04
C SER A 114 5.86 1.61 -8.44
N LEU A 115 5.50 2.89 -8.43
CA LEU A 115 6.42 3.98 -8.72
C LEU A 115 7.58 4.01 -7.70
N LEU A 116 7.27 3.85 -6.42
CA LEU A 116 8.27 3.85 -5.36
C LEU A 116 9.20 2.65 -5.47
N LEU A 117 8.69 1.45 -5.74
CA LEU A 117 9.52 0.26 -5.94
C LEU A 117 10.48 0.43 -7.11
N ALA A 118 10.03 1.05 -8.21
CA ALA A 118 10.90 1.38 -9.34
C ALA A 118 12.02 2.35 -8.91
N GLN A 119 11.70 3.39 -8.13
CA GLN A 119 12.70 4.32 -7.60
C GLN A 119 13.68 3.63 -6.63
N MET A 120 13.21 2.71 -5.78
CA MET A 120 14.10 1.94 -4.90
C MET A 120 15.05 1.04 -5.69
N GLY A 121 14.58 0.42 -6.78
CA GLY A 121 15.42 -0.34 -7.69
C GLY A 121 16.57 0.50 -8.27
N LEU A 122 16.26 1.71 -8.76
CA LEU A 122 17.29 2.60 -9.33
C LEU A 122 18.39 2.98 -8.33
N TRP A 123 18.07 3.11 -7.04
CA TRP A 123 18.99 3.62 -6.03
C TRP A 123 19.69 2.54 -5.20
N TYR A 124 19.06 1.39 -4.98
CA TYR A 124 19.56 0.37 -4.06
C TYR A 124 19.92 -0.96 -4.72
N GLN A 125 19.50 -1.21 -5.97
CA GLN A 125 19.74 -2.50 -6.63
C GLN A 125 21.19 -2.68 -7.07
N HIS A 126 21.88 -1.57 -7.36
CA HIS A 126 23.28 -1.58 -7.78
C HIS A 126 24.14 -0.82 -6.76
N ARG A 127 25.19 -1.48 -6.28
CA ARG A 127 26.26 -0.82 -5.54
C ARG A 127 27.25 -0.24 -6.55
N PRO A 128 27.81 0.98 -6.32
CA PRO A 128 28.93 1.44 -7.10
C PRO A 128 30.10 0.44 -7.01
N LEU A 129 30.74 0.18 -8.15
CA LEU A 129 31.93 -0.67 -8.21
C LEU A 129 33.01 -0.08 -7.30
N LEU A 130 33.69 -0.94 -6.56
CA LEU A 130 34.88 -0.54 -5.84
C LEU A 130 36.00 -0.28 -6.85
N LEU A 131 36.90 0.64 -6.52
CA LEU A 131 38.14 0.77 -7.30
C LEU A 131 38.86 -0.58 -7.24
N GLU A 132 39.31 -1.07 -8.40
CA GLU A 132 40.04 -2.35 -8.59
C GLU A 132 39.18 -3.63 -8.59
N GLU A 133 37.86 -3.52 -8.76
CA GLU A 133 36.96 -4.68 -8.87
C GLU A 133 36.82 -5.17 -10.34
N ASP A 134 37.31 -6.38 -10.64
CA ASP A 134 37.16 -6.99 -11.96
C ASP A 134 35.69 -7.33 -12.25
N THR A 135 35.11 -6.71 -13.28
CA THR A 135 33.72 -6.96 -13.70
C THR A 135 33.68 -7.41 -15.15
N VAL A 136 32.94 -8.49 -15.41
CA VAL A 136 32.67 -8.99 -16.77
C VAL A 136 31.63 -8.10 -17.43
N VAL A 137 32.00 -7.44 -18.53
CA VAL A 137 31.08 -6.67 -19.37
C VAL A 137 30.52 -7.58 -20.45
N THR A 138 29.28 -8.00 -20.30
CA THR A 138 28.54 -8.74 -21.33
C THR A 138 27.70 -7.75 -22.14
N LEU A 139 27.90 -7.74 -23.47
CA LEU A 139 27.18 -6.91 -24.45
C LEU A 139 25.83 -7.52 -24.85
#